data_AF-A0A519ZCS7-F1
#
_entry.id   AF-A0A519ZCS7-F1
#
_cell.length_a   1.000
_cell.length_b   1.000
_cell.length_c   1.000
_cell.angle_alpha   90.00
_cell.angle_beta   90.00
_cell.angle_gamma   90.00
#
_symmetry.space_group_name_H-M   'P 1'
#
loop_
_entity.id
_entity.type
_entity.pdbx_description
1 polymer ?
#
loop_
_entity_poly.entity_id
_entity_poly.type
_entity_poly.pdbx_seq_one_letter_code
_entity_poly.pdbx_strand_id
1 'polypeptide(L)'
;MGMFDWREKSAAALDGGGVIGPDERLPWPQTAVMGVQHVIAMFGATVLAPILMGFNPNIAILMSGVGTLIFFFITGGKVPSYLGSSFAFIGVVIAASGYAGQGPNANIGVALGGIIACGVLYILIGAAVQAIGTGWIERFMPPVVTGAVVAVIGLNLAGIPIKNMAASNFDSWMQAVTFLSVAAVAVFTRGMVQRLLILVG
;
A
#
# COMPACT_ATOMS: atom_id res chain seq x y z
N MET A 1 -14.64 -20.24 13.55
CA MET A 1 -14.53 -20.05 12.09
C MET A 1 -13.07 -20.23 11.73
N GLY A 2 -12.77 -21.23 10.90
CA GLY A 2 -11.39 -21.55 10.53
C GLY A 2 -10.81 -20.51 9.58
N MET A 3 -9.49 -20.36 9.57
CA MET A 3 -8.73 -19.41 8.72
C MET A 3 -8.98 -19.59 7.21
N PHE A 4 -9.63 -20.68 6.80
CA PHE A 4 -9.89 -21.06 5.42
C PHE A 4 -11.38 -21.37 5.14
N ASP A 5 -12.27 -21.00 6.05
CA ASP A 5 -13.70 -21.25 5.92
C ASP A 5 -14.41 -20.00 5.41
N TRP A 6 -14.36 -19.79 4.08
CA TRP A 6 -14.96 -18.63 3.41
C TRP A 6 -16.33 -18.96 2.83
N ARG A 7 -17.31 -18.09 3.07
CA ARG A 7 -18.63 -18.19 2.46
C ARG A 7 -18.59 -17.66 1.03
N GLU A 8 -18.90 -18.52 0.08
CA GLU A 8 -18.96 -18.11 -1.33
C GLU A 8 -20.22 -17.30 -1.61
N LYS A 9 -20.05 -16.09 -2.15
CA LYS A 9 -21.14 -15.22 -2.63
C LYS A 9 -21.07 -15.09 -4.13
N SER A 10 -22.22 -15.14 -4.79
CA SER A 10 -22.30 -14.93 -6.24
C SER A 10 -21.90 -13.50 -6.61
N ALA A 11 -21.42 -13.32 -7.84
CA ALA A 11 -21.09 -12.01 -8.41
C ALA A 11 -22.26 -11.02 -8.38
N ALA A 12 -23.49 -11.54 -8.42
CA ALA A 12 -24.72 -10.75 -8.32
C ALA A 12 -24.85 -10.04 -6.95
N ALA A 13 -24.15 -10.50 -5.91
CA ALA A 13 -24.06 -9.80 -4.64
C ALA A 13 -23.33 -8.45 -4.74
N LEU A 14 -22.61 -8.20 -5.84
CA LEU A 14 -21.97 -6.92 -6.14
C LEU A 14 -22.89 -5.95 -6.90
N ASP A 15 -24.01 -6.44 -7.44
CA ASP A 15 -24.97 -5.60 -8.16
C ASP A 15 -25.66 -4.65 -7.17
N GLY A 16 -25.72 -3.37 -7.51
CA GLY A 16 -26.33 -2.34 -6.65
C GLY A 16 -25.49 -1.89 -5.45
N GLY A 17 -24.19 -2.26 -5.37
CA GLY A 17 -23.27 -1.74 -4.35
C GLY A 17 -23.04 -2.65 -3.14
N GLY A 18 -23.35 -3.94 -3.23
CA GLY A 18 -23.10 -4.89 -2.14
C GLY A 18 -21.62 -5.04 -1.78
N VAL A 19 -21.36 -5.32 -0.51
CA VAL A 19 -20.02 -5.42 0.09
C VAL A 19 -19.71 -6.87 0.38
N ILE A 20 -18.45 -7.26 0.18
CA ILE A 20 -17.93 -8.60 0.50
C ILE A 20 -17.15 -8.50 1.79
N GLY A 21 -17.59 -9.27 2.79
CA GLY A 21 -16.93 -9.33 4.09
C GLY A 21 -15.58 -10.06 4.03
N PRO A 22 -14.71 -9.90 5.04
CA PRO A 22 -13.45 -10.65 5.13
C PRO A 22 -13.64 -12.18 5.22
N ASP A 23 -14.81 -12.63 5.69
CA ASP A 23 -15.24 -14.02 5.79
C ASP A 23 -15.92 -14.56 4.51
N GLU A 24 -16.05 -13.71 3.48
CA GLU A 24 -16.75 -14.01 2.24
C GLU A 24 -15.79 -13.98 1.05
N ARG A 25 -16.06 -14.80 0.03
CA ARG A 25 -15.29 -14.83 -1.20
C ARG A 25 -16.18 -14.82 -2.43
N LEU A 26 -15.66 -14.26 -3.53
CA LEU A 26 -16.25 -14.43 -4.86
C LEU A 26 -15.85 -15.79 -5.45
N PRO A 27 -16.54 -16.23 -6.52
CA PRO A 27 -16.06 -17.31 -7.38
C PRO A 27 -14.60 -17.07 -7.78
N TRP A 28 -13.83 -18.15 -7.85
CA TRP A 28 -12.39 -18.12 -8.13
C TRP A 28 -11.96 -17.21 -9.28
N PRO A 29 -12.64 -17.18 -10.45
CA PRO A 29 -12.26 -16.29 -11.55
C PRO A 29 -12.29 -14.81 -11.15
N GLN A 30 -13.31 -14.39 -10.41
CA GLN A 30 -13.49 -12.99 -10.01
C GLN A 30 -12.54 -12.62 -8.87
N THR A 31 -12.33 -13.54 -7.92
CA THR A 31 -11.32 -13.39 -6.87
C THR A 31 -9.92 -13.23 -7.47
N ALA A 32 -9.57 -14.00 -8.50
CA ALA A 32 -8.29 -13.88 -9.19
C ALA A 32 -8.13 -12.50 -9.87
N VAL A 33 -9.16 -12.03 -10.58
CA VAL A 33 -9.12 -10.70 -11.25
C VAL A 33 -9.02 -9.57 -10.23
N MET A 34 -9.75 -9.65 -9.10
CA MET A 34 -9.62 -8.69 -7.99
C MET A 34 -8.23 -8.74 -7.35
N GLY A 35 -7.62 -9.91 -7.25
CA GLY A 35 -6.24 -10.08 -6.78
C GLY A 35 -5.25 -9.39 -7.71
N VAL A 36 -5.38 -9.55 -9.03
CA VAL A 36 -4.54 -8.88 -10.03
C VAL A 36 -4.69 -7.37 -9.93
N GLN A 37 -5.93 -6.86 -9.82
CA GLN A 37 -6.20 -5.44 -9.57
C GLN A 37 -5.48 -4.95 -8.32
N HIS A 38 -5.53 -5.71 -7.23
CA HIS A 38 -4.88 -5.33 -5.98
C HIS A 38 -3.35 -5.26 -6.12
N VAL A 39 -2.75 -6.23 -6.81
CA VAL A 39 -1.31 -6.23 -7.10
C VAL A 39 -0.92 -5.00 -7.92
N ILE A 40 -1.66 -4.70 -8.99
CA ILE A 40 -1.38 -3.55 -9.86
C ILE A 40 -1.56 -2.23 -9.10
N ALA A 41 -2.63 -2.12 -8.29
CA ALA A 41 -2.89 -0.95 -7.46
C ALA A 41 -1.74 -0.64 -6.50
N MET A 42 -1.18 -1.68 -5.86
CA MET A 42 -0.11 -1.52 -4.87
C MET A 42 1.29 -1.46 -5.49
N PHE A 43 1.45 -1.93 -6.72
CA PHE A 43 2.74 -2.02 -7.42
C PHE A 43 3.44 -0.66 -7.54
N GLY A 44 2.71 0.37 -7.97
CA GLY A 44 3.27 1.70 -8.22
C GLY A 44 3.99 2.26 -6.98
N ALA A 45 3.32 2.24 -5.82
CA ALA A 45 3.93 2.70 -4.58
C ALA A 45 5.03 1.76 -4.08
N THR A 46 4.83 0.45 -4.19
CA THR A 46 5.76 -0.56 -3.67
C THR A 46 7.09 -0.57 -4.43
N VAL A 47 7.09 -0.20 -5.72
CA VAL A 47 8.30 -0.07 -6.56
C VAL A 47 8.94 1.31 -6.46
N LEU A 48 8.13 2.36 -6.42
CA LEU A 48 8.64 3.74 -6.42
C LEU A 48 9.47 4.03 -5.16
N ALA A 49 9.00 3.64 -3.97
CA ALA A 49 9.72 3.93 -2.73
C ALA A 49 11.14 3.33 -2.67
N PRO A 50 11.33 2.02 -2.94
CA PRO A 50 12.64 1.40 -3.00
C PRO A 50 13.59 2.11 -3.97
N ILE A 51 13.12 2.48 -5.16
CA ILE A 51 13.92 3.19 -6.15
C ILE A 51 14.41 4.53 -5.58
N LEU A 52 13.54 5.28 -4.90
CA LEU A 52 13.88 6.56 -4.28
C LEU A 52 14.86 6.41 -3.10
N MET A 53 14.83 5.28 -2.41
CA MET A 53 15.73 4.96 -1.29
C MET A 53 17.05 4.29 -1.75
N GLY A 54 17.15 3.92 -3.02
CA GLY A 54 18.28 3.17 -3.58
C GLY A 54 18.27 1.67 -3.29
N PHE A 55 17.14 1.11 -2.87
CA PHE A 55 16.93 -0.33 -2.66
C PHE A 55 16.56 -1.05 -3.97
N ASN A 56 16.78 -2.37 -4.01
CA ASN A 56 16.33 -3.20 -5.13
C ASN A 56 14.79 -3.38 -5.09
N PRO A 57 14.04 -2.89 -6.10
CA PRO A 57 12.58 -2.96 -6.11
C PRO A 57 12.05 -4.39 -6.18
N ASN A 58 12.75 -5.32 -6.83
CA ASN A 58 12.32 -6.72 -6.93
C ASN A 58 12.33 -7.39 -5.56
N ILE A 59 13.35 -7.10 -4.73
CA ILE A 59 13.43 -7.60 -3.36
C ILE A 59 12.34 -6.97 -2.50
N ALA A 60 12.08 -5.66 -2.66
CA ALA A 60 11.02 -4.99 -1.92
C ALA A 60 9.63 -5.56 -2.24
N ILE A 61 9.32 -5.82 -3.52
CA ILE A 61 8.07 -6.48 -3.93
C ILE A 61 7.97 -7.88 -3.32
N LEU A 62 9.05 -8.68 -3.39
CA LEU A 62 9.06 -10.03 -2.85
C LEU A 62 8.82 -10.02 -1.34
N MET A 63 9.54 -9.17 -0.60
CA MET A 63 9.41 -9.07 0.85
C MET A 63 8.08 -8.46 1.29
N SER A 64 7.50 -7.55 0.49
CA SER A 64 6.15 -7.02 0.69
C SER A 64 5.09 -8.14 0.58
N GLY A 65 5.20 -9.00 -0.43
CA GLY A 65 4.33 -10.17 -0.57
C GLY A 65 4.48 -11.16 0.58
N VAL A 66 5.72 -11.52 0.93
CA VAL A 66 6.00 -12.42 2.08
C VAL A 66 5.50 -11.82 3.38
N GLY A 67 5.75 -10.54 3.63
CA GLY A 67 5.27 -9.83 4.83
C GLY A 67 3.75 -9.80 4.91
N THR A 68 3.07 -9.57 3.79
CA THR A 68 1.60 -9.57 3.72
C THR A 68 1.05 -10.95 4.08
N LEU A 69 1.66 -12.04 3.59
CA LEU A 69 1.26 -13.39 3.97
C LEU A 69 1.49 -13.66 5.46
N ILE A 70 2.65 -13.28 6.01
CA ILE A 70 2.95 -13.43 7.44
C ILE A 70 1.92 -12.65 8.28
N PHE A 71 1.60 -11.41 7.91
CA PHE A 71 0.60 -10.60 8.57
C PHE A 71 -0.79 -11.24 8.53
N PHE A 72 -1.18 -11.77 7.37
CA PHE A 72 -2.45 -12.48 7.20
C PHE A 72 -2.54 -13.71 8.12
N PHE A 73 -1.46 -14.49 8.23
CA PHE A 73 -1.39 -15.64 9.14
C PHE A 73 -1.44 -15.23 10.61
N ILE A 74 -0.67 -14.22 11.03
CA ILE A 74 -0.63 -13.75 12.42
C ILE A 74 -1.99 -13.18 12.86
N THR A 75 -2.69 -12.47 11.97
CA THR A 75 -4.03 -11.91 12.25
C THR A 75 -5.16 -12.93 12.11
N GLY A 76 -4.85 -14.18 11.73
CA GLY A 76 -5.82 -15.25 11.55
C GLY A 76 -6.82 -14.97 10.42
N GLY A 77 -6.39 -14.25 9.39
CA GLY A 77 -7.22 -13.91 8.22
C GLY A 77 -8.34 -12.90 8.47
N LYS A 78 -8.34 -12.23 9.63
CA LYS A 78 -9.42 -11.29 10.03
C LYS A 78 -9.22 -9.87 9.50
N VAL A 79 -7.97 -9.49 9.21
CA VAL A 79 -7.62 -8.13 8.82
C VAL A 79 -7.15 -8.13 7.36
N PRO A 80 -7.95 -7.60 6.41
CA PRO A 80 -7.55 -7.48 5.03
C PRO A 80 -6.59 -6.29 4.88
N SER A 81 -5.29 -6.55 4.93
CA SER A 81 -4.25 -5.52 4.77
C SER A 81 -3.10 -6.01 3.88
N TYR A 82 -2.54 -5.10 3.10
CA TYR A 82 -1.34 -5.31 2.28
C TYR A 82 -0.20 -4.46 2.82
N LEU A 83 0.97 -5.06 2.98
CA LEU A 83 2.16 -4.38 3.50
C LEU A 83 2.99 -3.83 2.34
N GLY A 84 2.74 -2.58 1.96
CA GLY A 84 3.52 -1.87 0.95
C GLY A 84 4.77 -1.15 1.50
N SER A 85 5.59 -0.63 0.60
CA SER A 85 6.75 0.21 0.95
C SER A 85 6.30 1.53 1.61
N SER A 86 6.68 1.76 2.87
CA SER A 86 6.28 2.96 3.60
C SER A 86 7.05 4.20 3.15
N PHE A 87 6.34 5.17 2.62
CA PHE A 87 6.97 6.40 2.15
C PHE A 87 7.48 7.32 3.27
N ALA A 88 7.02 7.14 4.51
CA ALA A 88 7.52 7.88 5.66
C ALA A 88 9.03 7.65 5.88
N PHE A 89 9.56 6.51 5.42
CA PHE A 89 10.98 6.19 5.53
C PHE A 89 11.86 6.85 4.48
N ILE A 90 11.30 7.41 3.39
CA ILE A 90 12.11 7.99 2.30
C ILE A 90 13.01 9.11 2.84
N GLY A 91 12.42 10.09 3.54
CA GLY A 91 13.17 11.22 4.10
C GLY A 91 14.21 10.79 5.14
N VAL A 92 13.84 9.84 6.01
CA VAL A 92 14.72 9.34 7.06
C VAL A 92 15.89 8.55 6.49
N VAL A 93 15.63 7.68 5.50
CA VAL A 93 16.68 6.89 4.82
C VAL A 93 17.63 7.81 4.07
N ILE A 94 17.11 8.80 3.33
CA ILE A 94 17.93 9.79 2.62
C ILE A 94 18.83 10.55 3.61
N ALA A 95 18.27 11.04 4.71
CA ALA A 95 19.01 11.76 5.73
C ALA A 95 20.06 10.88 6.44
N ALA A 96 19.70 9.64 6.80
CA ALA A 96 20.57 8.73 7.53
C ALA A 96 21.70 8.13 6.69
N SER A 97 21.46 7.92 5.39
CA SER A 97 22.45 7.35 4.46
C SER A 97 23.28 8.42 3.73
N GLY A 98 22.91 9.70 3.83
CA GLY A 98 23.54 10.78 3.07
C GLY A 98 23.31 10.66 1.56
N TYR A 99 22.23 9.99 1.15
CA TYR A 99 21.98 9.64 -0.24
C TYR A 99 21.54 10.88 -1.04
N ALA A 100 22.35 11.29 -2.01
CA ALA A 100 22.08 12.48 -2.84
C ALA A 100 21.08 12.25 -3.98
N GLY A 101 20.35 11.12 -4.00
CA GLY A 101 19.30 10.87 -4.98
C GLY A 101 19.78 10.41 -6.36
N GLN A 102 21.05 10.06 -6.53
CA GLN A 102 21.64 9.59 -7.79
C GLN A 102 22.55 8.38 -7.54
N GLY A 103 22.19 7.22 -8.09
CA GLY A 103 23.01 5.99 -8.07
C GLY A 103 22.73 5.00 -6.93
N PRO A 104 23.51 3.91 -6.80
CA PRO A 104 23.37 2.95 -5.70
C PRO A 104 23.73 3.61 -4.36
N ASN A 105 22.91 3.40 -3.34
CA ASN A 105 23.17 3.96 -2.01
C ASN A 105 24.38 3.25 -1.34
N ALA A 106 25.50 3.95 -1.21
CA ALA A 106 26.73 3.40 -0.62
C ALA A 106 26.58 3.04 0.88
N ASN A 107 25.62 3.64 1.59
CA ASN A 107 25.38 3.43 3.02
C ASN A 107 24.09 2.64 3.30
N ILE A 108 23.71 1.73 2.39
CA ILE A 108 22.47 0.95 2.50
C ILE A 108 22.40 0.14 3.79
N GLY A 109 23.54 -0.32 4.32
CA GLY A 109 23.61 -1.09 5.56
C GLY A 109 23.14 -0.31 6.79
N VAL A 110 23.45 0.99 6.86
CA VAL A 110 23.01 1.87 7.96
C VAL A 110 21.50 2.09 7.88
N ALA A 111 20.97 2.32 6.68
CA ALA A 111 19.53 2.44 6.45
C ALA A 111 18.78 1.16 6.82
N LEU A 112 19.27 -0.02 6.41
CA LEU A 112 18.69 -1.31 6.76
C LEU A 112 18.73 -1.58 8.26
N GLY A 113 19.85 -1.27 8.93
CA GLY A 113 19.97 -1.38 10.39
C GLY A 113 18.94 -0.51 11.12
N GLY A 114 18.74 0.74 10.65
CA GLY A 114 17.70 1.63 11.16
C GLY A 114 16.29 1.07 10.97
N ILE A 115 15.99 0.52 9.78
CA ILE A 115 14.69 -0.11 9.51
C ILE A 115 14.43 -1.31 10.42
N ILE A 116 15.44 -2.15 10.66
CA ILE A 116 15.34 -3.29 11.58
C ILE A 116 15.07 -2.79 13.01
N ALA A 117 15.78 -1.75 13.47
CA ALA A 117 15.56 -1.16 14.79
C ALA A 117 14.14 -0.58 14.93
N CYS A 118 13.61 0.08 13.90
CA CYS A 118 12.22 0.52 13.87
C CYS A 118 11.24 -0.65 13.93
N GLY A 119 11.53 -1.77 13.27
CA GLY A 119 10.74 -3.00 13.35
C GLY A 119 10.68 -3.58 14.76
N VAL A 120 11.82 -3.62 15.46
CA VAL A 120 11.88 -4.03 16.88
C VAL A 120 11.07 -3.08 17.75
N LEU A 121 11.19 -1.77 17.53
CA LEU A 121 10.40 -0.77 18.25
C LEU A 121 8.89 -0.98 18.04
N TYR A 122 8.45 -1.31 16.82
CA TYR A 122 7.04 -1.62 16.54
C TYR A 122 6.56 -2.87 17.27
N ILE A 123 7.40 -3.91 17.39
CA ILE A 123 7.08 -5.11 18.18
C ILE A 123 6.93 -4.73 19.66
N LEU A 124 7.84 -3.91 20.20
CA LEU A 124 7.78 -3.47 21.60
C LEU A 124 6.53 -2.62 21.87
N ILE A 125 6.19 -1.69 20.99
CA ILE A 125 4.96 -0.90 21.09
C ILE A 125 3.75 -1.82 20.99
N GLY A 126 3.73 -2.79 20.06
CA GLY A 126 2.66 -3.77 19.94
C GLY A 126 2.46 -4.59 21.21
N ALA A 127 3.54 -5.06 21.84
CA ALA A 127 3.48 -5.77 23.12
C ALA A 127 2.96 -4.87 24.26
N ALA A 128 3.39 -3.60 24.30
CA ALA A 128 2.90 -2.62 25.27
C ALA A 128 1.40 -2.35 25.09
N VAL A 129 0.93 -2.23 23.85
CA VAL A 129 -0.50 -2.07 23.53
C VAL A 129 -1.30 -3.29 23.95
N GLN A 130 -0.76 -4.50 23.76
CA GLN A 130 -1.41 -5.73 24.21
C GLN A 130 -1.55 -5.80 25.74
N ALA A 131 -0.61 -5.23 26.49
CA ALA A 131 -0.62 -5.22 27.95
C ALA A 131 -1.46 -4.08 28.56
N ILE A 132 -1.41 -2.87 27.99
CA ILE A 132 -1.94 -1.63 28.59
C ILE A 132 -3.24 -1.17 27.90
N GLY A 133 -3.52 -1.64 26.68
CA GLY A 133 -4.64 -1.21 25.84
C GLY A 133 -4.30 -0.03 24.91
N THR A 134 -5.27 0.40 24.10
CA THR A 134 -5.10 1.41 23.02
C THR A 134 -5.37 2.86 23.44
N GLY A 135 -5.99 3.10 24.60
CA GLY A 135 -6.53 4.42 24.96
C GLY A 135 -5.49 5.55 25.03
N TRP A 136 -4.23 5.24 25.34
CA TRP A 136 -3.15 6.23 25.31
C TRP A 136 -2.79 6.65 23.87
N ILE A 137 -2.75 5.70 22.92
CA ILE A 137 -2.51 5.99 21.50
C ILE A 137 -3.61 6.87 20.96
N GLU A 138 -4.87 6.55 21.24
CA GLU A 138 -6.03 7.33 20.77
C GLU A 138 -5.99 8.78 21.30
N ARG A 139 -5.42 8.99 22.49
CA ARG A 139 -5.25 10.33 23.07
C ARG A 139 -4.10 11.12 22.44
N PHE A 140 -2.99 10.46 22.08
CA PHE A 140 -1.85 11.10 21.40
C PHE A 140 -2.09 11.28 19.89
N MET A 141 -2.86 10.38 19.29
CA MET A 141 -3.14 10.31 17.86
C MET A 141 -4.65 10.38 17.60
N PRO A 142 -5.33 11.47 18.00
CA PRO A 142 -6.74 11.65 17.66
C PRO A 142 -6.91 11.73 16.14
N PRO A 143 -8.11 11.48 15.59
CA PRO A 143 -8.34 11.40 14.14
C PRO A 143 -7.83 12.60 13.35
N VAL A 144 -7.88 13.80 13.93
CA VAL A 144 -7.35 15.03 13.31
C VAL A 144 -5.83 14.99 13.13
N VAL A 145 -5.08 14.45 14.10
CA VAL A 145 -3.62 14.34 14.04
C VAL A 145 -3.24 13.25 13.06
N THR A 146 -3.84 12.07 13.19
CA THR A 146 -3.55 10.94 12.30
C THR A 146 -3.88 11.29 10.85
N GLY A 147 -5.03 11.90 10.59
CA GLY A 147 -5.42 12.36 9.26
C GLY A 147 -4.48 13.43 8.71
N ALA A 148 -4.09 14.41 9.52
CA ALA A 148 -3.15 15.45 9.10
C ALA A 148 -1.76 14.87 8.76
N VAL A 149 -1.21 13.98 9.59
CA VAL A 149 0.09 13.35 9.33
C VAL A 149 0.05 12.53 8.05
N VAL A 150 -0.98 11.71 7.85
CA VAL A 150 -1.14 10.90 6.63
C VAL A 150 -1.29 11.80 5.39
N ALA A 151 -2.08 12.86 5.46
CA ALA A 151 -2.26 13.80 4.36
C ALA A 151 -0.95 14.52 4.00
N VAL A 152 -0.20 14.97 5.00
CA VAL A 152 1.09 15.66 4.81
C VAL A 152 2.11 14.71 4.18
N ILE A 153 2.19 13.45 4.61
CA ILE A 153 3.06 12.45 3.99
C ILE A 153 2.67 12.28 2.52
N GLY A 154 1.40 12.02 2.23
CA GLY A 154 0.90 11.82 0.87
C GLY A 154 1.16 13.03 -0.05
N LEU A 155 0.84 14.24 0.41
CA LEU A 155 1.01 15.47 -0.37
C LEU A 155 2.48 15.82 -0.62
N ASN A 156 3.37 15.64 0.36
CA ASN A 156 4.80 15.88 0.16
C ASN A 156 5.39 14.97 -0.92
N LEU A 157 4.85 13.76 -1.06
CA LEU A 157 5.37 12.75 -1.97
C LEU A 157 4.65 12.73 -3.30
N ALA A 158 3.46 13.31 -3.40
CA ALA A 158 2.70 13.43 -4.66
C ALA A 158 3.51 14.10 -5.78
N GLY A 159 4.44 15.00 -5.43
CA GLY A 159 5.33 15.64 -6.40
C GLY A 159 6.34 14.70 -7.05
N ILE A 160 6.66 13.56 -6.44
CA ILE A 160 7.69 12.64 -6.95
C ILE A 160 7.18 11.85 -8.17
N PRO A 161 6.01 11.18 -8.12
CA PRO A 161 5.41 10.54 -9.30
C PRO A 161 5.22 11.52 -10.46
N ILE A 162 4.75 12.75 -10.17
CA ILE A 162 4.49 13.77 -11.21
C ILE A 162 5.79 14.14 -11.94
N LYS A 163 6.89 14.34 -11.21
CA LYS A 163 8.19 14.69 -11.82
C LYS A 163 8.83 13.52 -12.55
N ASN A 164 8.68 12.30 -12.02
CA ASN A 164 9.31 11.11 -12.60
C ASN A 164 8.60 10.59 -13.87
N MET A 165 7.29 10.83 -14.02
CA MET A 165 6.53 10.39 -15.20
C MET A 165 6.36 11.48 -16.26
N ALA A 166 6.79 12.73 -16.02
CA ALA A 166 6.70 13.83 -16.99
C ALA A 166 8.05 14.15 -17.66
N ALA A 167 8.86 13.12 -17.94
CA ALA A 167 10.20 13.31 -18.53
C ALA A 167 10.13 13.77 -20.00
N SER A 168 9.06 13.43 -20.72
CA SER A 168 8.77 13.86 -22.08
C SER A 168 7.37 14.48 -22.21
N ASN A 169 7.18 15.34 -23.22
CA ASN A 169 5.85 15.86 -23.59
C ASN A 169 4.85 14.73 -23.87
N PHE A 170 5.30 13.61 -24.43
CA PHE A 170 4.47 12.44 -24.68
C PHE A 170 4.01 11.77 -23.37
N ASP A 171 4.90 11.60 -22.40
CA ASP A 171 4.58 10.95 -21.12
C ASP A 171 3.61 11.78 -20.28
N SER A 172 3.74 13.11 -20.35
CA SER A 172 2.83 14.05 -19.67
C SER A 172 1.41 13.95 -20.23
N TRP A 173 1.27 13.84 -21.55
CA TRP A 173 -0.03 13.63 -22.20
C TRP A 173 -0.61 12.25 -21.87
N MET A 174 0.22 11.21 -21.90
CA MET A 174 -0.20 9.85 -21.54
C MET A 174 -0.70 9.80 -20.09
N GLN A 175 0.03 10.42 -19.15
CA GLN A 175 -0.37 10.50 -17.75
C GLN A 175 -1.72 11.22 -17.58
N ALA A 176 -1.91 12.34 -18.26
CA ALA A 176 -3.18 13.08 -18.22
C ALA A 176 -4.34 12.22 -18.73
N VAL A 177 -4.12 11.49 -19.83
CA VAL A 177 -5.10 10.57 -20.40
C VAL A 177 -5.41 9.43 -19.44
N THR A 178 -4.41 8.73 -18.88
CA THR A 178 -4.63 7.65 -17.91
C THR A 178 -5.36 8.15 -16.67
N PHE A 179 -5.00 9.32 -16.14
CA PHE A 179 -5.70 9.91 -14.99
C PHE A 179 -7.16 10.24 -15.31
N LEU A 180 -7.43 10.82 -16.49
CA LEU A 180 -8.79 11.09 -16.97
C LEU A 180 -9.59 9.81 -17.20
N SER A 181 -8.99 8.79 -17.79
CA SER A 181 -9.62 7.48 -18.02
C SER A 181 -10.00 6.82 -16.70
N VAL A 182 -9.08 6.76 -15.74
CA VAL A 182 -9.35 6.22 -14.40
C VAL A 182 -10.44 7.03 -13.70
N ALA A 183 -10.41 8.36 -13.76
CA ALA A 183 -11.44 9.22 -13.17
C ALA A 183 -12.81 9.02 -13.84
N ALA A 184 -12.85 8.90 -15.17
CA ALA A 184 -14.07 8.64 -15.92
C ALA A 184 -14.65 7.26 -15.56
N VAL A 185 -13.83 6.21 -15.50
CA VAL A 185 -14.27 4.88 -15.08
C VAL A 185 -14.78 4.92 -13.64
N ALA A 186 -14.11 5.62 -12.74
CA ALA A 186 -14.52 5.74 -11.34
C ALA A 186 -15.88 6.44 -11.16
N VAL A 187 -16.21 7.41 -12.02
CA VAL A 187 -17.45 8.20 -11.93
C VAL A 187 -18.61 7.57 -12.74
N PHE A 188 -18.35 7.07 -13.95
CA PHE A 188 -19.40 6.65 -14.87
C PHE A 188 -19.72 5.15 -14.80
N THR A 189 -18.85 4.31 -14.22
CA THR A 189 -19.11 2.86 -14.11
C THR A 189 -19.62 2.47 -12.71
N ARG A 190 -20.33 1.34 -12.64
CA ARG A 190 -20.87 0.77 -11.39
C ARG A 190 -20.54 -0.72 -11.29
N GLY A 191 -20.54 -1.26 -10.08
CA GLY A 191 -20.37 -2.69 -9.83
C GLY A 191 -18.92 -3.16 -9.97
N MET A 192 -18.70 -4.28 -10.66
CA MET A 192 -17.38 -4.91 -10.78
C MET A 192 -16.38 -4.07 -11.59
N VAL A 193 -16.84 -3.36 -12.63
CA VAL A 193 -15.98 -2.53 -13.49
C VAL A 193 -15.37 -1.36 -12.72
N GLN A 194 -16.13 -0.74 -11.81
CA GLN A 194 -15.63 0.35 -10.97
C GLN A 194 -14.53 -0.14 -10.04
N ARG A 195 -14.59 -1.38 -9.55
CA ARG A 195 -13.54 -1.97 -8.70
C ARG A 195 -12.28 -2.32 -9.49
N LEU A 196 -12.42 -2.52 -10.81
CA LEU A 196 -11.33 -2.78 -11.75
C LEU A 196 -10.80 -1.48 -12.43
N LEU A 197 -11.05 -0.31 -11.84
CA LEU A 197 -10.72 0.99 -12.43
C LEU A 197 -9.27 1.13 -12.94
N ILE A 198 -8.27 0.67 -12.18
CA ILE A 198 -6.85 0.73 -12.57
C ILE A 198 -6.49 -0.23 -13.71
N LEU A 199 -7.18 -1.37 -13.83
CA LEU A 199 -6.98 -2.30 -14.94
C LEU A 199 -7.65 -1.82 -16.24
N VAL A 200 -8.75 -1.07 -16.11
CA VAL A 200 -9.56 -0.61 -17.24
C VAL A 200 -9.09 0.74 -17.78
N GLY A 201 -8.67 1.65 -16.90
CA GLY A 201 -8.20 3.00 -17.23
C GLY A 201 -6.70 3.07 -17.43
#